data_AF-A0A933XVG3-F1
#
_entry.id   AF-A0A933XVG3-F1
#
_cell.length_a   1.000
_cell.length_b   1.000
_cell.length_c   1.000
_cell.angle_alpha   90.00
_cell.angle_beta   90.00
_cell.angle_gamma   90.00
#
_symmetry.space_group_name_H-M   'P 1'
#
loop_
_entity.id
_entity.type
_entity.pdbx_description
1 polymer ?
#
loop_
_entity_poly.entity_id
_entity_poly.type
_entity_poly.pdbx_seq_one_letter_code
_entity_poly.pdbx_strand_id
1 'polypeptide(L)'
;MLTALAFVLGALQAPELPSETAVERPKLVVIFVVDQMIPEHLDRLRAHWTGGFKRFVEQGRRFSEAHYDYAGTETCPGHTTLGTGRMPWKHGIVANDWLAREENADIYCVADAAVEPVRQLARPYADGRSPRAIRGPGLADFLEAADPK
;
A
#
# COMPACT_ATOMS: atom_id res chain seq x y z
N MET A 1 -0.82 -60.65 -38.49
CA MET A 1 -0.79 -59.83 -37.27
C MET A 1 -1.19 -58.40 -37.63
N LEU A 2 -2.43 -58.00 -37.36
CA LEU A 2 -2.81 -56.58 -37.35
C LEU A 2 -3.76 -56.38 -36.17
N THR A 3 -3.24 -55.80 -35.10
CA THR A 3 -3.99 -55.47 -33.88
C THR A 3 -4.62 -54.10 -34.08
N ALA A 4 -5.94 -54.00 -34.07
CA ALA A 4 -6.65 -52.73 -34.12
C ALA A 4 -6.59 -52.07 -32.72
N LEU A 5 -6.01 -50.88 -32.65
CA LEU A 5 -5.90 -50.08 -31.43
C LEU A 5 -7.15 -49.20 -31.30
N ALA A 6 -8.03 -49.51 -30.35
CA ALA A 6 -9.19 -48.69 -30.04
C ALA A 6 -8.77 -47.48 -29.18
N PHE A 7 -8.95 -46.27 -29.70
CA PHE A 7 -8.81 -45.04 -28.92
C PHE A 7 -10.12 -44.78 -28.15
N VAL A 8 -10.07 -44.89 -26.83
CA VAL A 8 -11.15 -44.44 -25.94
C VAL A 8 -10.97 -42.94 -25.72
N LEU A 9 -11.90 -42.15 -26.26
CA LEU A 9 -11.97 -40.71 -26.05
C LEU A 9 -12.59 -40.46 -24.66
N GLY A 10 -11.75 -40.39 -23.62
CA GLY A 10 -12.20 -39.97 -22.28
C GLY A 10 -12.49 -38.48 -22.27
N ALA A 11 -13.72 -38.08 -21.93
CA ALA A 11 -14.06 -36.68 -21.73
C ALA A 11 -13.29 -36.13 -20.52
N LEU A 12 -12.34 -35.22 -20.75
CA LEU A 12 -11.76 -34.41 -19.68
C LEU A 12 -12.86 -33.46 -19.18
N GLN A 13 -13.43 -33.75 -18.01
CA GLN A 13 -14.20 -32.75 -17.27
C GLN A 13 -13.21 -31.70 -16.76
N ALA A 14 -13.35 -30.46 -17.23
CA ALA A 14 -12.64 -29.33 -16.66
C ALA A 14 -13.03 -29.20 -15.18
N PRO A 15 -12.09 -28.92 -14.26
CA PRO A 15 -12.43 -28.69 -12.87
C PRO A 15 -13.41 -27.53 -12.77
N GLU A 16 -14.55 -27.77 -12.12
CA GLU A 16 -15.54 -26.75 -11.82
C GLU A 16 -14.87 -25.73 -10.88
N LEU A 17 -14.70 -24.49 -11.36
CA LEU A 17 -14.14 -23.43 -10.53
C LEU A 17 -15.09 -23.19 -9.35
N PRO A 18 -14.58 -23.03 -8.12
CA PRO A 18 -15.42 -22.77 -6.96
C PRO A 18 -16.37 -21.61 -7.25
N SER A 19 -17.67 -21.83 -7.00
CA SER A 19 -18.67 -20.77 -7.00
C SER A 19 -18.19 -19.64 -6.10
N GLU A 20 -18.06 -18.44 -6.67
CA GLU A 20 -17.61 -17.24 -5.96
C GLU A 20 -18.62 -16.94 -4.84
N THR A 21 -18.31 -17.32 -3.61
CA THR A 21 -19.14 -16.93 -2.46
C THR A 21 -19.07 -15.42 -2.38
N ALA A 22 -20.23 -14.76 -2.50
CA ALA A 22 -20.33 -13.31 -2.43
C ALA A 22 -19.64 -12.80 -1.16
N VAL A 23 -18.45 -12.20 -1.32
CA VAL A 23 -17.69 -11.64 -0.22
C VAL A 23 -18.43 -10.39 0.23
N GLU A 24 -18.91 -10.39 1.48
CA GLU A 24 -19.55 -9.21 2.05
C GLU A 24 -18.55 -8.04 2.04
N ARG A 25 -18.95 -6.90 1.47
CA ARG A 25 -18.09 -5.72 1.36
C ARG A 25 -17.77 -5.20 2.78
N PRO A 26 -16.48 -5.02 3.13
CA PRO A 26 -16.13 -4.50 4.45
C PRO A 26 -16.62 -3.06 4.61
N LYS A 27 -17.24 -2.76 5.75
CA LYS A 27 -17.70 -1.40 6.10
C LYS A 27 -16.55 -0.45 6.48
N LEU A 28 -15.39 -1.01 6.85
CA LEU A 28 -14.20 -0.28 7.22
C LEU A 28 -12.96 -1.02 6.71
N VAL A 29 -12.08 -0.30 6.04
CA VAL A 29 -10.74 -0.76 5.67
C VAL A 29 -9.74 0.09 6.44
N VAL A 30 -8.78 -0.56 7.10
CA VAL A 30 -7.71 0.11 7.84
C VAL A 30 -6.39 -0.21 7.17
N ILE A 31 -5.72 0.82 6.63
CA ILE A 31 -4.32 0.73 6.24
C ILE A 31 -3.48 1.08 7.47
N PHE A 32 -2.68 0.12 7.92
CA PHE A 32 -1.80 0.27 9.07
C PHE A 32 -0.35 0.10 8.61
N VAL A 33 0.45 1.14 8.78
CA VAL A 33 1.87 1.16 8.39
C VAL A 33 2.70 1.39 9.65
N VAL A 34 3.69 0.53 9.87
CA VAL A 34 4.66 0.70 10.95
C VAL A 34 5.95 1.21 10.32
N ASP A 35 6.33 2.45 10.64
CA ASP A 35 7.55 3.04 10.09
C ASP A 35 8.79 2.25 10.54
N GLN A 36 9.75 2.07 9.62
CA GLN A 36 11.01 1.34 9.81
C GLN A 36 10.88 -0.14 10.24
N MET A 37 9.71 -0.78 10.09
CA MET A 37 9.57 -2.20 10.42
C MET A 37 10.04 -3.10 9.27
N ILE A 38 11.15 -3.80 9.48
CA ILE A 38 11.68 -4.82 8.55
C ILE A 38 10.95 -6.17 8.74
N PRO A 39 10.84 -7.02 7.69
CA PRO A 39 10.08 -8.27 7.74
C PRO A 39 10.59 -9.25 8.81
N GLU A 40 11.90 -9.26 9.09
CA GLU A 40 12.52 -10.13 10.09
C GLU A 40 11.99 -9.88 11.50
N HIS A 41 11.47 -8.68 11.78
CA HIS A 41 10.86 -8.38 13.07
C HIS A 41 9.64 -9.26 13.36
N LEU A 42 8.85 -9.63 12.35
CA LEU A 42 7.67 -10.48 12.55
C LEU A 42 8.05 -11.87 13.05
N ASP A 43 9.13 -12.45 12.51
CA ASP A 43 9.59 -13.79 12.85
C ASP A 43 10.48 -13.79 14.10
N ARG A 44 11.47 -12.88 14.17
CA ARG A 44 12.43 -12.80 15.28
C ARG A 44 11.74 -12.56 16.62
N LEU A 45 10.67 -11.78 16.63
CA LEU A 45 9.94 -11.42 17.85
C LEU A 45 8.68 -12.27 18.07
N ARG A 46 8.46 -13.33 17.28
CA ARG A 46 7.23 -14.13 17.31
C ARG A 46 6.82 -14.61 18.69
N ALA A 47 7.78 -15.03 19.52
CA ALA A 47 7.52 -15.48 20.89
C ALA A 47 6.95 -14.38 21.81
N HIS A 48 7.15 -13.11 21.46
CA HIS A 48 6.70 -11.96 22.24
C HIS A 48 5.36 -11.39 21.75
N TRP A 49 4.85 -11.86 20.60
CA TRP A 49 3.56 -11.43 20.08
C TRP A 49 2.42 -12.13 20.80
N THR A 50 1.63 -11.37 21.57
CA THR A 50 0.47 -11.86 22.32
C THR A 50 -0.86 -11.27 21.86
N GLY A 51 -0.85 -10.20 21.06
CA GLY A 51 -2.03 -9.44 20.64
C GLY A 51 -2.14 -9.23 19.12
N GLY A 52 -2.31 -7.97 18.69
CA GLY A 52 -2.60 -7.61 17.29
C GLY A 52 -1.66 -8.24 16.26
N PHE A 53 -0.34 -8.14 16.45
CA PHE A 53 0.62 -8.75 15.54
C PHE A 53 0.52 -10.28 15.49
N LYS A 54 0.22 -10.96 16.61
CA LYS A 54 -0.02 -12.41 16.63
C LYS A 54 -1.20 -12.76 15.72
N ARG A 55 -2.31 -12.01 15.84
CA ARG A 55 -3.48 -12.17 14.98
C ARG A 55 -3.14 -12.01 13.50
N PHE A 56 -2.38 -10.97 13.13
CA PHE A 56 -1.98 -10.76 11.73
C PHE A 56 -1.11 -11.90 11.19
N VAL A 57 -0.16 -12.40 11.98
CA VAL A 57 0.75 -13.48 11.56
C VAL A 57 0.05 -14.84 11.47
N GLU A 58 -0.87 -15.15 12.37
CA GLU A 58 -1.52 -16.48 12.44
C GLU A 58 -2.79 -16.60 11.60
N GLN A 59 -3.53 -15.50 11.41
CA GLN A 59 -4.85 -15.51 10.77
C GLN A 59 -4.91 -14.65 9.50
N GLY A 60 -3.89 -13.83 9.27
CA GLY A 60 -3.81 -12.96 8.11
C GLY A 60 -3.22 -13.68 6.89
N ARG A 61 -3.09 -12.91 5.81
CA ARG A 61 -2.29 -13.30 4.65
C ARG A 61 -0.97 -12.52 4.70
N ARG A 62 0.14 -13.23 4.52
CA ARG A 62 1.49 -12.66 4.51
C ARG A 62 2.06 -12.74 3.09
N PHE A 63 2.65 -11.63 2.65
CA PHE A 63 3.44 -11.56 1.43
C PHE A 63 4.91 -11.38 1.85
N SER A 64 5.73 -12.43 1.77
CA SER A 64 7.13 -12.38 2.23
C SER A 64 8.05 -11.65 1.26
N GLU A 65 7.75 -11.71 -0.03
CA GLU A 65 8.53 -11.10 -1.12
C GLU A 65 7.93 -9.75 -1.55
N ALA A 66 7.41 -8.98 -0.60
CA ALA A 66 6.89 -7.64 -0.85
C ALA A 66 8.03 -6.62 -0.71
N HIS A 67 8.37 -5.95 -1.82
CA HIS A 67 9.46 -4.98 -1.87
C HIS A 67 9.01 -3.66 -2.49
N TYR A 68 9.64 -2.57 -2.08
CA TYR A 68 9.57 -1.31 -2.82
C TYR A 68 10.41 -1.44 -4.09
N ASP A 69 9.78 -1.25 -5.25
CA ASP A 69 10.43 -1.35 -6.55
C ASP A 69 11.07 -0.01 -6.99
N TYR A 70 11.70 0.67 -6.02
CA TYR A 70 12.38 1.95 -6.22
C TYR A 70 13.47 2.16 -5.16
N ALA A 71 14.46 2.99 -5.49
CA ALA A 71 15.65 3.18 -4.67
C ALA A 71 15.43 4.03 -3.40
N GLY A 72 14.60 5.07 -3.49
CA GLY A 72 14.34 6.01 -2.38
C GLY A 72 13.41 5.42 -1.33
N THR A 73 13.87 4.46 -0.53
CA THR A 73 13.07 3.80 0.53
C THR A 73 12.96 4.66 1.79
N GLU A 74 12.47 5.87 1.62
CA GLU A 74 12.20 6.85 2.67
C GLU A 74 10.72 6.88 3.05
N THR A 75 10.41 7.58 4.14
CA THR A 75 9.05 7.67 4.69
C THR A 75 8.04 8.26 3.70
N CYS A 76 8.28 9.44 3.11
CA CYS A 76 7.29 10.09 2.23
C CYS A 76 7.04 9.28 0.94
N PRO A 77 8.05 8.80 0.20
CA PRO A 77 7.83 7.95 -0.97
C PRO A 77 7.10 6.65 -0.62
N GLY A 78 7.50 5.98 0.47
CA GLY A 78 6.88 4.77 1.01
C GLY A 78 5.38 4.92 1.28
N HIS A 79 5.03 5.91 2.10
CA HIS A 79 3.64 6.16 2.47
C HIS A 79 2.79 6.60 1.28
N THR A 80 3.35 7.41 0.37
CA THR A 80 2.62 7.85 -0.82
C THR A 80 2.39 6.68 -1.79
N THR A 81 3.35 5.78 -1.95
CA THR A 81 3.18 4.55 -2.75
C THR A 81 2.06 3.69 -2.18
N LEU A 82 2.07 3.42 -0.87
CA LEU A 82 1.02 2.62 -0.21
C LEU A 82 -0.35 3.29 -0.28
N GLY A 83 -0.40 4.61 -0.13
CA GLY A 83 -1.65 5.37 -0.18
C GLY A 83 -2.24 5.52 -1.58
N THR A 84 -1.42 5.43 -2.63
CA THR A 84 -1.85 5.69 -4.02
C THR A 84 -1.86 4.47 -4.93
N GLY A 85 -1.13 3.41 -4.57
CA GLY A 85 -0.87 2.28 -5.48
C GLY A 85 -0.02 2.67 -6.69
N ARG A 86 0.66 3.82 -6.64
CA ARG A 86 1.50 4.36 -7.72
C ARG A 86 2.94 4.37 -7.25
N MET A 87 3.87 4.40 -8.21
CA MET A 87 5.29 4.51 -7.91
C MET A 87 5.74 5.97 -7.81
N PRO A 88 6.90 6.28 -7.20
CA PRO A 88 7.42 7.64 -7.03
C PRO A 88 7.44 8.49 -8.29
N TRP A 89 7.82 7.91 -9.44
CA TRP A 89 7.82 8.63 -10.72
C TRP A 89 6.42 9.01 -11.22
N LYS A 90 5.36 8.35 -10.73
CA LYS A 90 3.96 8.67 -11.05
C LYS A 90 3.33 9.63 -10.05
N HIS A 91 3.49 9.40 -8.74
CA HIS A 91 2.90 10.26 -7.72
C HIS A 91 3.77 11.47 -7.34
N GLY A 92 5.00 11.56 -7.83
CA GLY A 92 5.85 12.75 -7.72
C GLY A 92 6.63 12.92 -6.41
N ILE A 93 6.42 12.06 -5.42
CA ILE A 93 7.11 12.11 -4.11
C ILE A 93 8.29 11.15 -4.16
N VAL A 94 9.49 11.67 -4.42
CA VAL A 94 10.70 10.86 -4.68
C VAL A 94 11.67 10.77 -3.50
N ALA A 95 11.53 11.66 -2.53
CA ALA A 95 12.28 11.72 -1.27
C ALA A 95 11.44 12.43 -0.20
N ASN A 96 11.92 12.43 1.05
CA ASN A 96 11.38 13.26 2.12
C ASN A 96 11.61 14.75 1.85
N ASP A 97 12.76 15.08 1.28
CA ASP A 97 13.16 16.43 0.92
C ASP A 97 13.86 16.38 -0.45
N TRP A 98 13.62 17.36 -1.32
CA TRP A 98 14.32 17.46 -2.60
C TRP A 98 14.56 18.92 -3.02
N LEU A 99 15.61 19.13 -3.79
CA LEU A 99 15.90 20.44 -4.39
C LEU A 99 14.87 20.76 -5.49
N ALA A 100 14.00 21.73 -5.24
CA ALA A 100 13.16 22.32 -6.27
C ALA A 100 13.97 23.34 -7.06
N ARG A 101 14.28 23.00 -8.31
CA ARG A 101 15.14 23.82 -9.17
C ARG A 101 14.56 25.21 -9.47
N GLU A 102 13.24 25.31 -9.56
CA GLU A 102 12.54 26.57 -9.82
C GLU A 102 12.65 27.55 -8.66
N GLU A 103 12.71 27.03 -7.43
CA GLU A 103 12.79 27.81 -6.19
C GLU A 103 14.22 27.92 -5.66
N ASN A 104 15.14 27.11 -6.21
CA ASN A 104 16.52 26.95 -5.75
C ASN A 104 16.60 26.69 -4.23
N ALA A 105 15.69 25.85 -3.74
CA ALA A 105 15.53 25.52 -2.33
C ALA A 105 15.16 24.05 -2.15
N ASP A 106 15.54 23.48 -1.00
CA ASP A 106 15.07 22.16 -0.58
C ASP A 106 13.63 22.27 -0.09
N ILE A 107 12.75 21.44 -0.65
CA ILE A 107 11.33 21.39 -0.30
C ILE A 107 11.05 20.07 0.40
N TYR A 108 10.42 20.16 1.58
CA TYR A 108 9.90 19.02 2.32
C TYR A 108 8.62 18.47 1.66
N CYS A 109 8.46 17.15 1.69
CA CYS A 109 7.49 16.41 0.87
C CYS A 109 6.02 16.81 1.01
N VAL A 110 5.64 17.41 2.14
CA VAL A 110 4.29 17.90 2.41
C VAL A 110 4.26 19.38 2.77
N ALA A 111 5.35 20.12 2.59
CA ALA A 111 5.37 21.55 2.84
C ALA A 111 4.40 22.29 1.92
N ASP A 112 3.63 23.21 2.48
CA ASP A 112 2.73 24.07 1.73
C ASP A 112 2.62 25.43 2.40
N ALA A 113 3.35 26.42 1.88
CA ALA A 113 3.34 27.78 2.39
C ALA A 113 2.03 28.53 2.13
N ALA A 114 1.10 27.96 1.34
CA ALA A 114 -0.19 28.58 1.04
C ALA A 114 -1.29 28.23 2.05
N VAL A 115 -1.00 27.38 3.05
CA VAL A 115 -1.99 26.95 4.05
C VAL A 115 -1.47 27.19 5.47
N GLU A 116 -2.39 27.45 6.38
CA GLU A 116 -2.09 27.67 7.79
C GLU A 116 -2.47 26.44 8.63
N PRO A 117 -1.68 26.08 9.66
CA PRO A 117 -2.04 24.99 10.57
C PRO A 117 -3.36 25.26 11.32
N VAL A 118 -4.31 24.33 11.25
CA VAL A 118 -5.65 24.50 11.84
C VAL A 118 -5.67 24.30 13.38
N ARG A 119 -4.97 23.28 13.89
CA ARG A 119 -4.88 23.00 15.34
C ARG A 119 -3.66 22.16 15.67
N GLN A 120 -2.84 22.62 16.59
CA GLN A 120 -1.60 21.95 17.00
C GLN A 120 -1.75 21.40 18.42
N LEU A 121 -1.82 20.07 18.56
CA LEU A 121 -2.11 19.40 19.84
C LEU A 121 -0.86 19.09 20.68
N ALA A 122 0.34 19.06 20.08
CA ALA A 122 1.55 18.57 20.75
C ALA A 122 2.81 19.41 20.51
N ARG A 123 3.01 19.93 19.29
CA ARG A 123 4.05 20.91 18.97
C ARG A 123 3.58 21.84 17.86
N PRO A 124 3.90 23.14 17.93
CA PRO A 124 3.66 24.01 16.81
C PRO A 124 4.61 23.69 15.67
N TYR A 125 4.06 23.36 14.50
CA TYR A 125 4.78 23.46 13.24
C TYR A 125 4.69 24.92 12.79
N ALA A 126 5.83 25.52 12.45
CA ALA A 126 5.84 26.90 11.96
C ALA A 126 5.14 27.01 10.59
N ASP A 127 5.24 25.96 9.77
CA ASP A 127 4.84 26.00 8.37
C ASP A 127 3.64 25.09 8.06
N GLY A 128 2.86 25.48 7.05
CA GLY A 128 1.72 24.74 6.53
C GLY A 128 2.10 23.40 5.90
N ARG A 129 1.13 22.46 5.91
CA ARG A 129 1.30 21.13 5.32
C ARG A 129 0.06 20.69 4.54
N SER A 130 0.24 20.11 3.37
CA SER A 130 -0.86 19.62 2.53
C SER A 130 -0.40 18.49 1.58
N PRO A 131 -1.32 17.74 0.95
CA PRO A 131 -0.99 16.74 -0.05
C PRO A 131 -0.67 17.33 -1.44
N ARG A 132 -0.50 18.66 -1.58
CA ARG A 132 -0.37 19.36 -2.87
C ARG A 132 0.73 18.81 -3.79
N ALA A 133 1.82 18.30 -3.22
CA ALA A 133 2.91 17.73 -4.00
C ALA A 133 2.58 16.35 -4.61
N ILE A 134 1.56 15.64 -4.10
CA ILE A 134 1.15 14.32 -4.59
C ILE A 134 0.43 14.47 -5.93
N ARG A 135 0.86 13.69 -6.92
CA ARG A 135 0.30 13.68 -8.27
C ARG A 135 -0.72 12.57 -8.46
N GLY A 136 -1.97 12.98 -8.63
CA GLY A 136 -3.10 12.11 -8.93
C GLY A 136 -3.69 11.41 -7.70
N PRO A 137 -4.81 10.69 -7.89
CA PRO A 137 -5.62 10.18 -6.79
C PRO A 137 -4.95 9.03 -6.03
N GLY A 138 -5.25 8.97 -4.74
CA GLY A 138 -4.99 7.83 -3.87
C GLY A 138 -6.20 6.94 -3.62
N LEU A 139 -6.04 5.91 -2.79
CA LEU A 139 -7.10 4.97 -2.45
C LEU A 139 -8.32 5.67 -1.87
N ALA A 140 -8.12 6.63 -0.97
CA ALA A 140 -9.21 7.39 -0.37
C ALA A 140 -10.04 8.13 -1.43
N ASP A 141 -9.38 8.80 -2.37
CA ASP A 141 -10.05 9.51 -3.48
C ASP A 141 -10.85 8.54 -4.36
N PHE A 142 -10.31 7.34 -4.63
CA PHE A 142 -11.03 6.31 -5.38
C PHE A 142 -12.25 5.78 -4.63
N LEU A 143 -12.15 5.60 -3.31
CA LEU A 143 -13.26 5.14 -2.49
C LEU A 143 -14.38 6.19 -2.43
N GLU A 144 -14.03 7.46 -2.26
CA GLU A 144 -15.00 8.57 -2.28
C GLU A 144 -15.65 8.75 -3.65
N ALA A 145 -14.87 8.67 -4.74
CA ALA A 145 -15.42 8.77 -6.09
C ALA A 145 -16.38 7.62 -6.44
N ALA A 146 -16.13 6.42 -5.90
CA ALA A 146 -16.98 5.25 -6.14
C ALA A 146 -18.26 5.24 -5.30
N ASP A 147 -18.26 5.89 -4.14
CA ASP A 147 -19.37 5.92 -3.19
C ASP A 147 -19.39 7.27 -2.44
N PRO A 148 -19.77 8.36 -3.13
CA PRO A 148 -19.77 9.71 -2.55
C PRO A 148 -20.84 9.82 -1.46
N LYS A 149 -20.50 10.49 -0.37
CA LYS A 149 -21.40 10.75 0.76
C LYS A 149 -22.31 11.94 0.53
#